data_AF-I3W3S3-F1
#
_entry.id   AF-I3W3S3-F1
#
_cell.length_a   1.000
_cell.length_b   1.000
_cell.length_c   1.000
_cell.angle_alpha   90.00
_cell.angle_beta   90.00
_cell.angle_gamma   90.00
#
_symmetry.space_group_name_H-M   'P 1'
#
loop_
_entity.id
_entity.type
_entity.pdbx_description
1 polymer ?
#
loop_
_entity_poly.entity_id
_entity_poly.type
_entity_poly.pdbx_seq_one_letter_code
_entity_poly.pdbx_strand_id
1 'polypeptide(L)'
;MTNEDRGKVDDSLWLLVISLIFIVGIPALIWHFNHTWICYWGLYFSWGQLVLIDWPFLPWAGKFRADVALMASRSDQVEFFELIWVMTKASIVCGWLPVLISVLTIRSTLRHRSEKVRRNITADTLPRIMSVHCPAIIPVLHYGNLLNDNVEGQESREHPAEFVKKHNLIRQNVLDEEKTKKYYAKHWGQK
;
A
#
# COMPACT_ATOMS: atom_id res chain seq x y z
N MET A 1 -51.71 -25.02 7.85
CA MET A 1 -50.36 -25.55 7.59
C MET A 1 -50.43 -26.49 6.40
N THR A 2 -50.04 -25.99 5.23
CA THR A 2 -49.95 -26.77 3.99
C THR A 2 -48.77 -27.74 4.08
N ASN A 3 -48.72 -28.80 3.26
CA ASN A 3 -47.63 -29.78 3.29
C ASN A 3 -46.24 -29.15 3.03
N GLU A 4 -46.20 -28.01 2.36
CA GLU A 4 -44.97 -27.25 2.08
C GLU A 4 -44.39 -26.57 3.33
N ASP A 5 -45.23 -26.10 4.26
CA ASP A 5 -44.80 -25.53 5.54
C ASP A 5 -44.22 -26.60 6.47
N ARG A 6 -44.74 -27.83 6.42
CA ARG A 6 -44.23 -28.96 7.21
C ARG A 6 -42.84 -29.41 6.74
N GLY A 7 -42.63 -29.53 5.42
CA GLY A 7 -41.31 -29.89 4.86
C GLY A 7 -40.20 -28.89 5.21
N LYS A 8 -40.48 -27.58 5.17
CA LYS A 8 -39.49 -26.55 5.54
C LYS A 8 -39.10 -26.59 7.02
N VAL A 9 -40.06 -26.89 7.91
CA VAL A 9 -39.78 -27.02 9.35
C VAL A 9 -38.92 -28.26 9.62
N ASP A 10 -39.24 -29.39 8.99
CA ASP A 10 -38.46 -30.62 9.14
C ASP A 10 -37.02 -30.45 8.61
N ASP A 11 -36.84 -29.84 7.42
CA ASP A 11 -35.50 -29.55 6.87
C ASP A 11 -34.69 -28.61 7.78
N SER A 12 -35.32 -27.59 8.36
CA SER A 12 -34.66 -26.67 9.29
C SER A 12 -34.24 -27.36 10.60
N LEU A 13 -35.06 -28.29 11.10
CA LEU A 13 -34.74 -29.09 12.29
C LEU A 13 -33.59 -30.06 12.01
N TRP A 14 -33.57 -30.71 10.85
CA TRP A 14 -32.46 -31.57 10.45
C TRP A 14 -31.16 -30.78 10.30
N LEU A 15 -31.18 -29.59 9.72
CA LEU A 15 -30.01 -28.71 9.64
C LEU A 15 -29.51 -28.31 11.03
N LEU A 16 -30.40 -27.99 11.97
CA LEU A 16 -30.03 -27.69 13.35
C LEU A 16 -29.39 -28.90 14.04
N VAL A 17 -29.98 -30.09 13.91
CA VAL A 17 -29.44 -31.33 14.49
C VAL A 17 -28.06 -31.67 13.90
N ILE A 18 -27.92 -31.58 12.58
CA ILE A 18 -26.63 -31.79 11.91
C ILE A 18 -25.62 -30.76 12.42
N SER A 19 -25.99 -29.48 12.49
CA SER A 19 -25.09 -28.43 13.00
C SER A 19 -24.65 -28.68 14.44
N LEU A 20 -25.55 -29.16 15.30
CA LEU A 20 -25.24 -29.52 16.69
C LEU A 20 -24.24 -30.68 16.78
N ILE A 21 -24.41 -31.70 15.93
CA ILE A 21 -23.48 -32.84 15.84
C ILE A 21 -22.09 -32.35 15.41
N PHE A 22 -22.02 -31.47 14.42
CA PHE A 22 -20.75 -30.91 13.96
C PHE A 22 -20.08 -30.00 15.00
N ILE A 23 -20.85 -29.20 15.74
CA ILE A 23 -20.32 -28.24 16.72
C ILE A 23 -19.95 -28.90 18.06
N VAL A 24 -20.71 -29.89 18.51
CA VAL A 24 -20.55 -30.50 19.84
C VAL A 24 -20.12 -31.95 19.74
N GLY A 25 -20.80 -32.74 18.90
CA GLY A 25 -20.57 -34.18 18.79
C GLY A 25 -19.16 -34.52 18.28
N ILE A 26 -18.76 -33.93 17.16
CA ILE A 26 -17.44 -34.19 16.56
C ILE A 26 -16.30 -33.73 17.48
N PRO A 27 -16.33 -32.51 18.06
CA PRO A 27 -15.28 -32.10 19.01
C PRO A 27 -15.22 -32.95 20.27
N ALA A 28 -16.36 -33.38 20.81
CA ALA A 28 -16.39 -34.27 21.98
C ALA A 28 -15.78 -35.65 21.67
N LEU A 29 -16.03 -36.20 20.49
CA LEU A 29 -15.40 -37.45 20.04
C LEU A 29 -13.89 -37.28 19.86
N ILE A 30 -13.46 -36.19 19.19
CA ILE A 30 -12.04 -35.89 18.99
C ILE A 30 -11.32 -35.73 20.34
N TRP A 31 -11.97 -35.05 21.30
CA TRP A 31 -11.48 -34.89 22.66
C TRP A 31 -11.30 -36.23 23.35
N HIS A 32 -12.31 -37.12 23.29
CA HIS A 32 -12.25 -38.41 23.95
C HIS A 32 -11.15 -39.32 23.38
N PHE A 33 -10.92 -39.32 22.07
CA PHE A 33 -9.88 -40.17 21.45
C PHE A 33 -8.46 -39.60 21.59
N ASN A 34 -8.31 -38.28 21.58
CA ASN A 34 -7.00 -37.62 21.50
C ASN A 34 -6.73 -36.68 22.68
N HIS A 35 -7.39 -36.88 23.83
CA HIS A 35 -7.31 -36.04 25.01
C HIS A 35 -5.89 -35.59 25.36
N THR A 36 -5.02 -36.54 25.67
CA THR A 36 -3.66 -36.33 26.14
C THR A 36 -2.82 -35.60 25.09
N TRP A 37 -3.04 -35.89 23.81
CA TRP A 37 -2.37 -35.25 22.69
C TRP A 37 -2.78 -33.79 22.53
N ILE A 38 -4.08 -33.50 22.56
CA ILE A 38 -4.63 -32.14 22.44
C ILE A 38 -4.17 -31.28 23.62
N CYS A 39 -4.25 -31.81 24.85
CA CYS A 39 -3.79 -31.11 26.04
C CYS A 39 -2.29 -30.80 25.96
N TYR A 40 -1.46 -31.78 25.57
CA TYR A 40 -0.03 -31.57 25.44
C TYR A 40 0.30 -30.48 24.41
N TRP A 41 -0.26 -30.56 23.21
CA TRP A 41 0.02 -29.58 22.15
C TRP A 41 -0.55 -28.19 22.45
N GLY A 42 -1.74 -28.11 23.06
CA GLY A 42 -2.33 -26.84 23.48
C GLY A 42 -1.49 -26.13 24.55
N LEU A 43 -0.99 -26.88 25.53
CA LEU A 43 -0.10 -26.36 26.57
C LEU A 43 1.30 -26.05 26.01
N TYR A 44 1.83 -26.87 25.12
CA TYR A 44 3.10 -26.60 24.44
C TYR A 44 3.04 -25.31 23.62
N PHE A 45 1.95 -25.10 22.88
CA PHE A 45 1.73 -23.86 22.14
C PHE A 45 1.65 -22.64 23.06
N SER A 46 0.92 -22.76 24.18
CA SER A 46 0.81 -21.71 25.19
C SER A 46 2.17 -21.39 25.84
N TRP A 47 2.96 -22.42 26.14
CA TRP A 47 4.34 -22.27 26.62
C TRP A 47 5.23 -21.58 25.59
N GLY A 48 5.08 -21.93 24.31
CA GLY A 48 5.75 -21.32 23.17
C GLY A 48 5.46 -19.82 23.05
N GLN A 49 4.19 -19.43 23.18
CA GLN A 49 3.76 -18.03 23.19
C GLN A 49 4.42 -17.25 24.33
N LEU A 50 4.42 -17.82 25.54
CA LEU A 50 4.99 -17.17 26.74
C LEU A 50 6.51 -16.94 26.66
N VAL A 51 7.24 -17.70 25.84
CA VAL A 51 8.68 -17.49 25.61
C VAL A 51 8.99 -16.07 25.14
N LEU A 52 8.12 -15.50 24.32
CA LEU A 52 8.31 -14.15 23.76
C LEU A 52 8.26 -13.05 24.83
N ILE A 53 7.72 -13.36 26.01
CA ILE A 53 7.42 -12.40 27.09
C ILE A 53 8.19 -12.75 28.38
N ASP A 54 8.91 -13.88 28.39
CA ASP A 54 9.74 -14.35 29.49
C ASP A 54 11.02 -13.50 29.62
N TRP A 55 10.83 -12.26 30.01
CA TRP A 55 11.87 -11.27 30.24
C TRP A 55 12.22 -11.16 31.73
N PRO A 56 13.49 -10.89 32.08
CA PRO A 56 13.95 -10.91 33.47
C PRO A 56 13.26 -9.88 34.39
N PHE A 57 12.59 -8.88 33.82
CA PHE A 57 11.82 -7.87 34.56
C PHE A 57 10.35 -8.23 34.78
N LEU A 58 9.86 -9.35 34.21
CA LEU A 58 8.49 -9.86 34.36
C LEU A 58 8.51 -11.23 35.06
N PRO A 59 8.79 -11.30 36.38
CA PRO A 59 8.94 -12.57 37.09
C PRO A 59 7.65 -13.41 37.13
N TRP A 60 6.48 -12.81 36.91
CA TRP A 60 5.21 -13.54 36.83
C TRP A 60 5.09 -14.35 35.54
N ALA A 61 5.69 -13.89 34.42
CA ALA A 61 5.63 -14.59 33.15
C ALA A 61 6.42 -15.89 33.19
N GLY A 62 7.61 -15.87 33.81
CA GLY A 62 8.42 -17.05 34.05
C GLY A 62 7.74 -18.07 34.98
N LYS A 63 7.08 -17.61 36.05
CA LYS A 63 6.28 -18.48 36.94
C LYS A 63 5.13 -19.14 36.17
N PHE A 64 4.35 -18.36 35.45
CA PHE A 64 3.23 -18.88 34.66
C PHE A 64 3.69 -19.88 33.60
N ARG A 65 4.84 -19.62 32.96
CA ARG A 65 5.46 -20.56 32.02
C ARG A 65 5.88 -21.87 32.68
N ALA A 66 6.44 -21.82 33.89
CA ALA A 66 6.78 -23.02 34.65
C ALA A 66 5.54 -23.83 35.05
N ASP A 67 4.46 -23.16 35.46
CA ASP A 67 3.18 -23.80 35.78
C ASP A 67 2.58 -24.50 34.56
N VAL A 68 2.62 -23.86 33.38
CA VAL A 68 2.17 -24.47 32.11
C VAL A 68 3.02 -25.68 31.75
N ALA A 69 4.34 -25.64 31.97
CA ALA A 69 5.21 -26.79 31.73
C ALA A 69 4.90 -27.95 32.68
N LEU A 70 4.58 -27.66 33.94
CA LEU A 70 4.16 -28.67 34.91
C LEU A 70 2.82 -29.30 34.52
N MET A 71 1.84 -28.50 34.10
CA MET A 71 0.57 -28.99 33.57
C MET A 71 0.78 -29.85 32.31
N ALA A 72 1.69 -29.46 31.41
CA ALA A 72 2.01 -30.24 30.22
C ALA A 72 2.63 -31.60 30.55
N SER A 73 3.43 -31.68 31.63
CA SER A 73 3.97 -32.96 32.11
C SER A 73 2.91 -33.92 32.68
N ARG A 74 1.74 -33.37 33.05
CA ARG A 74 0.58 -34.10 33.57
C ARG A 74 -0.64 -33.93 32.65
N SER A 75 -0.41 -33.88 31.34
CA SER A 75 -1.45 -33.59 30.34
C SER A 75 -2.65 -34.55 30.36
N ASP A 76 -2.49 -35.73 30.94
CA ASP A 76 -3.55 -36.72 31.08
C ASP A 76 -4.63 -36.33 32.12
N GLN A 77 -4.27 -35.47 33.08
CA GLN A 77 -5.15 -35.05 34.18
C GLN A 77 -5.81 -33.69 33.94
N VAL A 78 -5.51 -33.02 32.84
CA VAL A 78 -5.96 -31.64 32.57
C VAL A 78 -7.37 -31.66 32.00
N GLU A 79 -8.29 -30.96 32.64
CA GLU A 79 -9.67 -30.84 32.14
C GLU A 79 -9.78 -29.87 30.95
N PHE A 80 -10.83 -30.05 30.13
CA PHE A 80 -11.08 -29.22 28.95
C PHE A 80 -11.18 -27.72 29.27
N PHE A 81 -11.91 -27.37 30.33
CA PHE A 81 -12.07 -25.97 30.74
C PHE A 81 -10.78 -25.36 31.26
N GLU A 82 -9.96 -26.16 31.95
CA GLU A 82 -8.66 -25.72 32.45
C GLU A 82 -7.70 -25.44 31.28
N LEU A 83 -7.67 -26.33 30.28
CA LEU A 83 -6.90 -26.15 29.05
C LEU A 83 -7.29 -24.83 28.35
N ILE A 84 -8.58 -24.62 28.07
CA ILE A 84 -9.05 -23.40 27.39
C ILE A 84 -8.70 -22.16 28.20
N TRP A 85 -8.85 -22.22 29.52
CA TRP A 85 -8.56 -21.09 30.39
C TRP A 85 -7.08 -20.69 30.35
N VAL A 86 -6.17 -21.67 30.44
CA VAL A 86 -4.73 -21.45 30.34
C VAL A 86 -4.36 -20.92 28.96
N MET A 87 -4.89 -21.52 27.89
CA MET A 87 -4.67 -21.06 26.51
C MET A 87 -5.18 -19.64 26.28
N THR A 88 -6.34 -19.29 26.85
CA THR A 88 -6.93 -17.95 26.74
C THR A 88 -6.06 -16.93 27.48
N LYS A 89 -5.60 -17.24 28.69
CA LYS A 89 -4.68 -16.38 29.44
C LYS A 89 -3.37 -16.15 28.68
N ALA A 90 -2.73 -17.19 28.16
CA ALA A 90 -1.52 -17.06 27.34
C ALA A 90 -1.78 -16.22 26.08
N SER A 91 -2.92 -16.44 25.42
CA SER A 91 -3.30 -15.71 24.20
C SER A 91 -3.59 -14.24 24.46
N ILE A 92 -4.20 -13.85 25.59
CA ILE A 92 -4.40 -12.43 25.92
C ILE A 92 -3.04 -11.74 26.10
N VAL A 93 -2.09 -12.42 26.74
CA VAL A 93 -0.77 -11.88 27.02
C VAL A 93 0.06 -11.71 25.74
N CYS A 94 -0.06 -12.59 24.74
CA CYS A 94 0.67 -12.50 23.47
C CYS A 94 -0.13 -11.90 22.30
N GLY A 95 -1.46 -11.81 22.41
CA GLY A 95 -2.37 -11.53 21.31
C GLY A 95 -2.32 -10.09 20.78
N TRP A 96 -1.75 -9.16 21.54
CA TRP A 96 -1.51 -7.79 21.08
C TRP A 96 -0.36 -7.69 20.08
N LEU A 97 0.55 -8.67 20.05
CA LEU A 97 1.78 -8.64 19.25
C LEU A 97 1.47 -8.70 17.73
N PRO A 98 0.61 -9.61 17.23
CA PRO A 98 0.19 -9.60 15.83
C PRO A 98 -0.59 -8.33 15.43
N VAL A 99 -1.38 -7.77 16.36
CA VAL A 99 -2.12 -6.52 16.13
C VAL A 99 -1.15 -5.36 15.93
N LEU A 100 -0.12 -5.25 16.78
CA LEU A 100 0.91 -4.23 16.61
C LEU A 100 1.69 -4.40 15.32
N ILE A 101 2.09 -5.63 14.97
CA ILE A 101 2.78 -5.89 13.70
C ILE A 101 1.91 -5.44 12.53
N SER A 102 0.61 -5.75 12.55
CA SER A 102 -0.35 -5.32 11.53
C SER A 102 -0.46 -3.79 11.45
N VAL A 103 -0.53 -3.09 12.58
CA VAL A 103 -0.58 -1.63 12.60
C VAL A 103 0.72 -1.02 12.05
N LEU A 104 1.88 -1.58 12.42
CA LEU A 104 3.18 -1.12 11.95
C LEU A 104 3.35 -1.36 10.45
N THR A 105 2.91 -2.50 9.93
CA THR A 105 2.97 -2.80 8.50
C THR A 105 2.05 -1.89 7.71
N ILE A 106 0.80 -1.67 8.16
CA ILE A 106 -0.12 -0.71 7.53
C ILE A 106 0.50 0.70 7.52
N ARG A 107 1.02 1.17 8.65
CA ARG A 107 1.66 2.48 8.75
C ARG A 107 2.89 2.60 7.85
N SER A 108 3.69 1.54 7.73
CA SER A 108 4.85 1.48 6.85
C SER A 108 4.42 1.54 5.38
N THR A 109 3.38 0.79 5.00
CA THR A 109 2.83 0.75 3.65
C THR A 109 2.26 2.11 3.23
N LEU A 110 1.48 2.77 4.09
CA LEU A 110 0.95 4.12 3.82
C LEU A 110 2.05 5.20 3.73
N ARG A 111 3.24 4.93 4.27
CA ARG A 111 4.40 5.82 4.16
C ARG A 111 5.33 5.43 3.02
N HIS A 112 5.00 4.36 2.30
CA HIS A 112 5.87 3.81 1.27
C HIS A 112 6.02 4.78 0.09
N ARG A 113 7.25 4.91 -0.40
CA ARG A 113 7.63 5.89 -1.42
C ARG A 113 6.87 5.71 -2.75
N SER A 114 6.38 4.51 -3.04
CA SER A 114 5.61 4.22 -4.25
C SER A 114 4.30 5.03 -4.35
N GLU A 115 3.65 5.35 -3.23
CA GLU A 115 2.45 6.19 -3.25
C GLU A 115 2.77 7.65 -3.62
N LYS A 116 3.97 8.14 -3.27
CA LYS A 116 4.45 9.48 -3.66
C LYS A 116 4.71 9.63 -5.17
N VAL A 117 4.81 8.53 -5.91
CA VAL A 117 5.01 8.55 -7.36
C VAL A 117 3.71 8.89 -8.11
N ARG A 118 2.53 8.70 -7.49
CA ARG A 118 1.22 9.10 -8.05
C ARG A 118 0.92 10.59 -7.86
N ARG A 119 1.90 11.47 -8.06
CA ARG A 119 1.66 12.92 -8.01
C ARG A 119 0.80 13.33 -9.21
N ASN A 120 -0.15 14.24 -9.03
CA ASN A 120 -0.88 14.82 -10.16
C ASN A 120 0.13 15.54 -11.07
N ILE A 121 0.20 15.12 -12.34
CA ILE A 121 1.09 15.69 -13.35
C ILE A 121 0.25 16.61 -14.22
N THR A 122 0.43 17.91 -14.02
CA THR A 122 -0.18 18.99 -14.83
C THR A 122 0.86 19.58 -15.78
N ALA A 123 0.41 20.26 -16.84
CA ALA A 123 1.26 20.92 -17.84
C ALA A 123 2.35 21.81 -17.24
N ASP A 124 2.09 22.48 -16.11
CA ASP A 124 3.08 23.33 -15.42
C ASP A 124 4.12 22.54 -14.62
N THR A 125 3.74 21.34 -14.17
CA THR A 125 4.56 20.52 -13.27
C THR A 125 5.44 19.50 -13.99
N LEU A 126 5.03 19.09 -15.19
CA LEU A 126 5.74 18.10 -16.00
C LEU A 126 7.12 18.60 -16.47
N PRO A 127 7.26 19.81 -17.06
CA PRO A 127 8.55 20.33 -17.49
C PRO A 127 9.56 20.42 -16.34
N ARG A 128 9.09 20.76 -15.13
CA ARG A 128 9.91 20.79 -13.91
C ARG A 128 10.40 19.41 -13.47
N ILE A 129 9.61 18.35 -13.69
CA ILE A 129 10.04 16.97 -13.41
C ILE A 129 11.05 16.53 -14.47
N MET A 130 10.75 16.81 -15.74
CA MET A 130 11.62 16.45 -16.85
C MET A 130 12.94 17.21 -16.88
N SER A 131 13.04 18.39 -16.27
CA SER A 131 14.28 19.18 -16.26
C SER A 131 15.46 18.46 -15.61
N VAL A 132 15.20 17.47 -14.74
CA VAL A 132 16.22 16.59 -14.16
C VAL A 132 16.85 15.67 -15.22
N HIS A 133 16.05 15.25 -16.21
CA HIS A 133 16.46 14.33 -17.27
C HIS A 133 16.83 15.04 -18.58
N CYS A 134 16.25 16.21 -18.83
CA CYS A 134 16.41 16.99 -20.06
C CYS A 134 16.80 18.45 -19.69
N PRO A 135 18.10 18.74 -19.52
CA PRO A 135 18.54 20.06 -19.07
C PRO A 135 18.23 21.19 -20.07
N ALA A 136 17.98 20.87 -21.34
CA ALA A 136 17.56 21.83 -22.35
C ALA A 136 16.22 22.53 -22.04
N ILE A 137 15.38 21.95 -21.17
CA ILE A 137 14.08 22.50 -20.78
C ILE A 137 14.22 23.56 -19.67
N ILE A 138 15.35 23.58 -18.94
CA ILE A 138 15.59 24.50 -17.82
C ILE A 138 15.37 25.98 -18.20
N PRO A 139 15.95 26.53 -19.30
CA PRO A 139 15.73 27.93 -19.65
C PRO A 139 14.26 28.25 -19.92
N VAL A 140 13.52 27.33 -20.57
CA VAL A 140 12.08 27.47 -20.82
C VAL A 140 11.28 27.56 -19.51
N LEU A 141 11.72 26.86 -18.46
CA LEU A 141 11.09 26.93 -17.13
C LEU A 141 11.29 28.29 -16.45
N HIS A 142 12.36 29.03 -16.79
CA HIS A 142 12.67 30.35 -16.23
C HIS A 142 11.96 31.49 -16.94
N TYR A 143 11.64 31.34 -18.23
CA TYR A 143 11.00 32.40 -19.02
C TYR A 143 9.49 32.54 -18.78
N GLY A 144 8.88 31.65 -17.98
CA GLY A 144 7.46 31.75 -17.63
C GLY A 144 6.54 31.17 -18.71
N ASN A 145 5.39 31.80 -18.93
CA ASN A 145 4.38 31.26 -19.84
C ASN A 145 4.58 31.75 -21.29
N LEU A 146 5.45 31.06 -22.01
CA LEU A 146 5.75 31.35 -23.43
C LEU A 146 4.55 31.20 -24.39
N LEU A 147 3.42 30.64 -23.93
CA LEU A 147 2.21 30.54 -24.76
C LEU A 147 1.48 31.87 -24.89
N ASN A 148 1.57 32.71 -23.85
CA ASN A 148 0.80 33.96 -23.76
C ASN A 148 1.69 35.20 -23.73
N ASP A 149 2.92 35.07 -23.23
CA ASP A 149 3.81 36.19 -23.00
C ASP A 149 4.90 36.26 -24.09
N ASN A 150 5.00 37.42 -24.75
CA ASN A 150 6.12 37.74 -25.65
C ASN A 150 7.28 38.29 -24.83
N VAL A 151 8.23 37.41 -24.50
CA VAL A 151 9.44 37.78 -23.75
C VAL A 151 10.51 38.29 -24.72
N GLU A 152 11.06 39.47 -24.41
CA GLU A 152 12.12 40.10 -25.21
C GLU A 152 13.34 39.16 -25.36
N GLY A 153 13.77 38.93 -26.60
CA GLY A 153 14.90 38.05 -26.93
C GLY A 153 14.57 36.55 -27.04
N GLN A 154 13.34 36.13 -26.72
CA GLN A 154 12.82 34.78 -26.95
C GLN A 154 11.56 34.80 -27.83
N GLU A 155 11.40 35.87 -28.59
CA GLU A 155 10.26 36.06 -29.49
C GLU A 155 10.22 34.97 -30.55
N SER A 156 9.00 34.61 -30.94
CA SER A 156 8.80 33.75 -32.11
C SER A 156 9.44 34.41 -33.33
N ARG A 157 10.01 33.58 -34.21
CA ARG A 157 10.62 34.09 -35.44
C ARG A 157 9.61 34.88 -36.25
N GLU A 158 10.05 36.03 -36.75
CA GLU A 158 9.25 36.90 -37.61
C GLU A 158 8.78 36.13 -38.86
N HIS A 159 7.53 36.36 -39.25
CA HIS A 159 7.00 35.79 -40.49
C HIS A 159 7.65 36.48 -41.71
N PRO A 160 7.91 35.80 -42.84
CA PRO A 160 8.56 36.41 -44.01
C PRO A 160 7.87 37.69 -44.53
N ALA A 161 6.53 37.74 -44.46
CA ALA A 161 5.78 38.94 -44.83
C ALA A 161 6.02 40.13 -43.87
N GLU A 162 6.11 39.86 -42.57
CA GLU A 162 6.39 40.87 -41.55
C GLU A 162 7.82 41.37 -41.67
N PHE A 163 8.76 40.45 -41.89
CA PHE A 163 10.17 40.75 -42.15
C PHE A 163 10.34 41.67 -43.37
N VAL A 164 9.70 41.33 -44.49
CA VAL A 164 9.74 42.12 -45.72
C VAL A 164 9.15 43.53 -45.53
N LYS A 165 8.08 43.63 -44.73
CA LYS A 165 7.45 44.91 -44.37
C LYS A 165 8.36 45.74 -43.45
N LYS A 166 8.95 45.12 -42.42
CA LYS A 166 9.88 45.75 -41.46
C LYS A 166 11.11 46.33 -42.15
N HIS A 167 11.64 45.64 -43.17
CA HIS A 167 12.83 46.04 -43.90
C HIS A 167 12.55 46.79 -45.23
N ASN A 168 11.28 47.07 -45.54
CA ASN A 168 10.84 47.75 -46.76
C ASN A 168 11.43 47.11 -48.03
N LEU A 169 11.31 45.79 -48.17
CA LEU A 169 11.91 45.03 -49.28
C LEU A 169 10.96 44.87 -50.48
N ILE A 170 9.69 45.28 -50.38
CA ILE A 170 8.74 45.30 -51.49
C ILE A 170 8.65 46.71 -52.08
N ARG A 171 8.69 46.79 -53.41
CA ARG A 171 8.37 47.98 -54.19
C ARG A 171 7.32 47.60 -55.23
N GLN A 172 6.18 48.30 -55.26
CA GLN A 172 5.11 48.06 -56.24
C GLN A 172 4.67 46.58 -56.32
N ASN A 173 4.47 45.92 -55.17
CA ASN A 173 4.13 44.49 -55.06
C ASN A 173 5.16 43.50 -55.63
N VAL A 174 6.37 43.95 -55.95
CA VAL A 174 7.49 43.09 -56.38
C VAL A 174 8.63 43.21 -55.36
N LEU A 175 9.35 42.12 -55.16
CA LEU A 175 10.53 42.09 -54.28
C LEU A 175 11.70 42.86 -54.91
N ASP A 176 12.31 43.76 -54.15
CA ASP A 176 13.55 44.44 -54.54
C ASP A 176 14.74 43.50 -54.30
N GLU A 177 15.17 42.82 -55.37
CA GLU A 177 16.24 41.83 -55.31
C GLU A 177 17.59 42.40 -54.84
N GLU A 178 17.95 43.59 -55.30
CA GLU A 178 19.25 44.18 -54.99
C GLU A 178 19.35 44.55 -53.51
N LYS A 179 18.30 45.17 -52.99
CA LYS A 179 18.20 45.53 -51.57
C LYS A 179 18.17 44.28 -50.68
N THR A 180 17.45 43.25 -51.11
CA THR A 180 17.36 41.97 -50.41
C THR A 180 18.70 41.24 -50.39
N LYS A 181 19.42 41.18 -51.52
CA LYS A 181 20.76 40.57 -51.61
C LYS A 181 21.77 41.28 -50.69
N LYS A 182 21.76 42.62 -50.68
CA LYS A 182 22.62 43.41 -49.78
C LYS A 182 22.29 43.17 -48.31
N TYR A 183 21.00 43.08 -47.97
CA TYR A 183 20.56 42.81 -46.60
C TYR A 183 21.03 41.43 -46.13
N TYR A 184 20.82 40.39 -46.94
CA TYR A 184 21.27 39.05 -46.60
C TYR A 184 22.78 39.00 -46.50
N ALA A 185 23.54 39.50 -47.48
CA ALA A 185 25.01 39.48 -47.44
C ALA A 185 25.61 40.07 -46.15
N LYS A 186 24.94 41.07 -45.54
CA LYS A 186 25.35 41.65 -44.25
C LYS A 186 25.19 40.70 -43.05
N HIS A 187 24.29 39.71 -43.13
CA HIS A 187 23.92 38.81 -42.03
C HIS A 187 24.49 37.38 -42.18
N TRP A 188 25.42 37.14 -43.11
CA TRP A 188 26.01 35.80 -43.35
C TRP A 188 26.94 35.32 -42.21
N GLY A 189 27.10 36.10 -41.14
CA GLY A 189 28.04 35.83 -40.07
C GLY A 189 29.46 36.27 -40.42
N GLN A 190 30.29 36.45 -39.40
CA GLN A 190 31.73 36.68 -39.59
C GLN A 190 32.40 35.33 -39.91
N LYS A 191 33.39 35.35 -40.80
CA LYS A 191 34.24 34.18 -41.09
C LYS A 191 35.22 33.92 -39.94
#